data_AF-A0A536ER00-F1
#
_entry.id   AF-A0A536ER00-F1
#
_cell.length_a   1.000
_cell.length_b   1.000
_cell.length_c   1.000
_cell.angle_alpha   90.00
_cell.angle_beta   90.00
_cell.angle_gamma   90.00
#
_symmetry.space_group_name_H-M   'P 1'
#
loop_
_entity.id
_entity.type
_entity.pdbx_description
1 polymer ?
#
loop_
_entity_poly.entity_id
_entity_poly.type
_entity_poly.pdbx_seq_one_letter_code
_entity_poly.pdbx_strand_id
1 'polypeptide(L)' 'MQPVVGVILGSKSDLPLMESCVKVLEDLGLTHELKICSAHRNPKGV' A
#
# COMPACT_ATOMS: atom_id res chain seq x y z
N MET A 1 9.30 18.75 -5.25
CA MET A 1 8.20 17.82 -4.90
C MET A 1 8.84 16.48 -4.58
N GLN A 2 8.62 15.90 -3.41
CA GLN A 2 9.14 14.56 -3.09
C GLN A 2 8.16 13.51 -3.66
N PRO A 3 8.65 12.44 -4.31
CA PRO A 3 7.78 11.37 -4.80
C PRO A 3 7.10 10.64 -3.64
N VAL A 4 5.85 10.23 -3.85
CA VAL A 4 5.06 9.46 -2.89
C VAL A 4 5.04 8.00 -3.32
N VAL A 5 5.24 7.07 -2.38
CA VAL A 5 5.17 5.63 -2.63
C VAL A 5 3.73 5.14 -2.48
N GLY A 6 3.16 4.58 -3.54
CA GLY A 6 1.84 3.94 -3.48
C GLY A 6 1.93 2.46 -3.10
N VAL A 7 1.25 2.07 -2.02
CA VAL A 7 1.13 0.68 -1.55
C VAL A 7 -0.29 0.19 -1.84
N ILE A 8 -0.42 -0.82 -2.70
CA ILE A 8 -1.72 -1.37 -3.10
C ILE A 8 -1.87 -2.79 -2.56
N LEU A 9 -2.97 -3.04 -1.86
CA LEU A 9 -3.32 -4.34 -1.30
C LEU A 9 -4.53 -4.95 -2.01
N GLY A 10 -4.49 -6.26 -2.27
CA GLY A 10 -5.62 -6.98 -2.88
C GLY A 10 -6.79 -7.19 -1.93
N SER A 11 -6.51 -7.24 -0.63
CA SER A 11 -7.46 -7.53 0.44
C SER A 11 -7.04 -6.88 1.77
N LYS A 12 -8.01 -6.67 2.66
CA LYS A 12 -7.76 -6.29 4.06
C LYS A 12 -6.96 -7.35 4.83
N SER A 13 -7.08 -8.61 4.43
CA SER A 13 -6.31 -9.72 5.03
C SER A 13 -4.80 -9.59 4.81
N ASP A 14 -4.37 -8.76 3.86
CA ASP A 14 -2.95 -8.57 3.53
C ASP A 14 -2.28 -7.54 4.47
N LEU A 15 -3.06 -6.80 5.28
CA LEU A 15 -2.56 -5.76 6.17
C LEU A 15 -1.47 -6.26 7.14
N PRO A 16 -1.64 -7.39 7.86
CA PRO A 16 -0.61 -7.84 8.81
C PRO A 16 0.73 -8.14 8.12
N LEU A 17 0.71 -8.59 6.87
CA LEU A 17 1.92 -8.80 6.08
C LEU A 17 2.55 -7.46 5.68
N MET A 18 1.73 -6.49 5.30
CA MET A 18 2.18 -5.20 4.76
C MET A 18 2.67 -4.21 5.82
N GLU A 19 2.39 -4.44 7.11
CA GLU A 19 2.94 -3.65 8.22
C GLU A 19 4.47 -3.54 8.15
N SER A 20 5.15 -4.62 7.75
CA SER A 20 6.61 -4.64 7.59
C SER A 20 7.11 -3.69 6.48
N CYS A 21 6.38 -3.58 5.37
CA CYS A 21 6.70 -2.68 4.28
C CYS A 21 6.50 -1.22 4.67
N VAL A 22 5.34 -0.90 5.26
CA VAL A 22 5.02 0.47 5.74
C VAL A 22 6.06 0.95 6.74
N LYS A 23 6.44 0.10 7.70
CA LYS A 23 7.47 0.41 8.69
C LYS A 23 8.80 0.79 8.06
N VAL A 24 9.25 0.06 7.03
CA VAL A 24 10.49 0.40 6.32
C VAL A 24 10.39 1.76 5.63
N LEU A 25 9.24 2.10 5.04
CA LEU A 25 9.03 3.42 4.42
C LEU A 25 9.08 4.54 5.47
N GLU A 26 8.47 4.34 6.63
CA GLU A 26 8.52 5.26 7.77
C GLU A 26 9.94 5.45 8.31
N ASP A 27 10.68 4.36 8.53
CA ASP A 27 12.06 4.39 9.03
C ASP A 27 13.01 5.12 8.07
N LEU A 28 12.71 5.08 6.76
CA LEU A 28 13.44 5.80 5.72
C LEU A 28 12.96 7.25 5.53
N GLY A 29 11.92 7.68 6.24
CA GLY A 29 11.31 9.01 6.10
C GLY A 29 10.60 9.22 4.77
N LEU A 30 10.15 8.16 4.12
CA LEU A 30 9.48 8.21 2.82
C LEU A 30 7.97 8.37 2.99
N THR A 31 7.43 9.40 2.32
CA THR A 31 5.98 9.61 2.25
C THR A 31 5.35 8.49 1.42
N HIS A 32 4.27 7.91 1.92
CA HIS A 32 3.60 6.80 1.27
C HIS A 32 2.08 6.88 1.47
N GLU A 33 1.34 6.19 0.60
CA GLU A 33 -0.11 6.01 0.68
C GLU A 33 -0.45 4.53 0.60
N LEU A 34 -1.54 4.11 1.27
CA LEU A 34 -2.01 2.73 1.27
C LEU A 34 -3.45 2.67 0.75
N LYS A 35 -3.69 1.81 -0.25
CA LYS A 35 -5.02 1.60 -0.85
C LYS A 35 -5.33 0.12 -0.97
N ILE A 36 -6.58 -0.27 -0.70
CA ILE A 36 -7.03 -1.65 -0.87
C ILE A 36 -7.84 -1.74 -2.17
N CYS A 37 -7.23 -2.34 -3.19
CA CYS A 37 -7.81 -2.53 -4.52
C CYS A 37 -7.59 -3.96 -5.00
N SER A 38 -8.67 -4.63 -5.43
CA SER A 38 -8.59 -6.00 -5.94
C SER A 38 -8.76 -6.00 -7.46
N ALA A 39 -7.69 -6.35 -8.19
CA ALA A 39 -7.73 -6.46 -9.64
C ALA A 39 -8.80 -7.46 -10.13
N HIS A 40 -8.98 -8.59 -9.42
CA HIS A 40 -9.92 -9.63 -9.81
C HIS A 40 -11.37 -9.33 -9.43
N ARG A 41 -11.61 -8.73 -8.26
CA ARG A 41 -12.98 -8.49 -7.75
C ARG A 41 -13.57 -7.17 -8.23
N ASN A 42 -12.73 -6.16 -8.44
CA ASN A 42 -13.16 -4.84 -8.92
C ASN A 42 -12.06 -4.20 -9.80
N PRO A 43 -11.91 -4.66 -11.06
CA PRO A 43 -10.84 -4.19 -11.96
C PRO A 43 -10.91 -2.69 -12.27
N LYS A 44 -12.10 -2.06 -12.17
CA LYS A 44 -12.27 -0.61 -12.38
C LYS A 44 -11.93 0.23 -11.14
N GLY A 45 -11.83 -0.40 -9.97
CA GLY A 45 -11.55 0.28 -8.70
C GLY A 45 -10.07 0.29 -8.32
N VAL A 46 -9.20 -0.21 -9.19
CA VAL A 46 -7.74 -0.10 -9.06
C VAL A 46 -7.36 1.37 -9.18
#